data_AF-A0A2V8BRV1-F1
#
_entry.id   AF-A0A2V8BRV1-F1
#
_cell.length_a   1.000
_cell.length_b   1.000
_cell.length_c   1.000
_cell.angle_alpha   90.00
_cell.angle_beta   90.00
_cell.angle_gamma   90.00
#
_symmetry.space_group_name_H-M   'P 1'
#
loop_
_entity.id
_entity.type
_entity.pdbx_description
1 polymer ?
#
loop_
_entity_poly.entity_id
_entity_poly.type
_entity_poly.pdbx_seq_one_letter_code
_entity_poly.pdbx_strand_id
1 'polypeptide(L)'
;MTGSAVRRALRSPLAIDIALAVVVAMVAYGVARRHLQPYYHDAPWIEDLLVPCTGRPGWVPDPVAVKALPQWQAFLAQKVEYFPCSAIAGMPLIEIGISWQRQEYFHRALSSWFRIVGPTINGFITFQSGMFAMTGAIAYLMFRLGMWRVIALACTAGLVWSPLQLRATGLPIEYEKAPWILAAVALCGVVVRRDAQGKSLWAPALASGLAAGFGIGFKTDVMAAVPLALATTLIFVRRNPGGSSRKALATLCVIAGVAIGGGTMIYRNFFGPAGS
;
A
#
# COMPACT_ATOMS: atom_id res chain seq x y z
N MET A 1 -24.89 -2.00 33.23
CA MET A 1 -25.23 -1.05 32.13
C MET A 1 -24.35 -1.21 30.87
N THR A 2 -23.53 -2.26 30.73
CA THR A 2 -22.51 -2.37 29.67
C THR A 2 -22.94 -3.16 28.42
N GLY A 3 -23.90 -4.07 28.52
CA GLY A 3 -24.29 -4.95 27.40
C GLY A 3 -25.18 -4.30 26.32
N SER A 4 -25.95 -3.26 26.64
CA SER A 4 -26.87 -2.61 25.68
C SER A 4 -26.19 -1.57 24.82
N ALA A 5 -25.22 -0.83 25.38
CA ALA A 5 -24.43 0.18 24.67
C ALA A 5 -23.49 -0.47 23.64
N VAL A 6 -22.82 -1.56 24.01
CA VAL A 6 -21.94 -2.33 23.09
C VAL A 6 -22.75 -2.93 21.94
N ARG A 7 -23.91 -3.53 22.20
CA ARG A 7 -24.80 -4.04 21.15
C ARG A 7 -25.32 -2.94 20.21
N ARG A 8 -25.55 -1.73 20.73
CA ARG A 8 -26.00 -0.58 19.93
C ARG A 8 -24.86 -0.03 19.06
N ALA A 9 -23.64 0.02 19.58
CA ALA A 9 -22.45 0.42 18.84
C ALA A 9 -22.12 -0.57 17.70
N LEU A 10 -22.20 -1.88 17.97
CA LEU A 10 -22.00 -2.96 16.98
C LEU A 10 -23.06 -2.95 15.87
N ARG A 11 -24.26 -2.42 16.13
CA ARG A 11 -25.33 -2.27 15.13
C ARG A 11 -25.28 -0.96 14.36
N SER A 12 -24.27 -0.11 14.59
CA SER A 12 -24.12 1.10 13.81
C SER A 12 -23.82 0.78 12.34
N PRO A 13 -24.37 1.53 11.37
CA PRO A 13 -24.08 1.32 9.94
C PRO A 13 -22.58 1.29 9.63
N LEU A 14 -21.80 2.11 10.34
CA LEU A 14 -20.34 2.16 10.22
C LEU A 14 -19.67 0.87 10.70
N ALA A 15 -20.08 0.32 11.84
CA ALA A 15 -19.53 -0.94 12.35
C ALA A 15 -19.79 -2.10 11.37
N ILE A 16 -20.98 -2.13 10.75
CA ILE A 16 -21.31 -3.11 9.71
C ILE A 16 -20.40 -2.93 8.50
N ASP A 17 -20.20 -1.70 8.02
CA ASP A 17 -19.35 -1.45 6.86
C ASP A 17 -17.87 -1.77 7.14
N ILE A 18 -17.38 -1.52 8.36
CA ILE A 18 -16.04 -1.95 8.79
C ILE A 18 -15.94 -3.47 8.83
N ALA A 19 -16.92 -4.17 9.43
CA ALA A 19 -16.93 -5.63 9.49
C ALA A 19 -16.92 -6.24 8.08
N LEU A 20 -17.72 -5.69 7.15
CA LEU A 20 -17.73 -6.13 5.76
C LEU A 20 -16.40 -5.85 5.05
N ALA A 21 -15.76 -4.69 5.29
CA ALA A 21 -14.44 -4.41 4.74
C ALA A 21 -13.39 -5.43 5.24
N VAL A 22 -13.46 -5.84 6.50
CA VAL A 22 -12.59 -6.90 7.06
C VAL A 22 -12.88 -8.25 6.40
N VAL A 23 -14.15 -8.62 6.21
CA VAL A 23 -14.51 -9.85 5.49
C VAL A 23 -13.99 -9.83 4.05
N VAL A 24 -14.17 -8.72 3.35
CA VAL A 24 -13.60 -8.50 2.01
C VAL A 24 -12.08 -8.66 2.03
N ALA A 25 -11.38 -8.07 3.00
CA ALA A 25 -9.93 -8.20 3.14
C ALA A 25 -9.52 -9.67 3.29
N MET A 26 -10.20 -10.43 4.15
CA MET A 26 -9.91 -11.85 4.38
C MET A 26 -10.13 -12.69 3.11
N VAL A 27 -11.22 -12.43 2.39
CA VAL A 27 -11.52 -13.11 1.11
C VAL A 27 -10.48 -12.75 0.06
N ALA A 28 -10.19 -11.47 -0.14
CA ALA A 28 -9.20 -10.97 -1.08
C ALA A 28 -7.80 -11.55 -0.79
N TYR A 29 -7.40 -11.59 0.48
CA TYR A 29 -6.17 -12.25 0.92
C TYR A 29 -6.12 -13.72 0.49
N GLY A 30 -7.19 -14.49 0.75
CA GLY A 30 -7.27 -15.90 0.37
C GLY A 30 -7.22 -16.13 -1.14
N VAL A 31 -7.89 -15.29 -1.92
CA VAL A 31 -7.87 -15.33 -3.39
C VAL A 31 -6.46 -15.02 -3.91
N ALA A 32 -5.85 -13.92 -3.47
CA ALA A 32 -4.50 -13.55 -3.87
C ALA A 32 -3.49 -14.63 -3.51
N ARG A 33 -3.53 -15.16 -2.28
CA ARG A 33 -2.58 -16.18 -1.84
C ARG A 33 -2.64 -17.45 -2.69
N ARG A 34 -3.84 -17.91 -3.04
CA ARG A 34 -4.03 -19.07 -3.93
C ARG A 34 -3.53 -18.80 -5.36
N HIS A 35 -3.68 -17.56 -5.84
CA HIS A 35 -3.19 -17.18 -7.17
C HIS A 35 -1.67 -17.04 -7.21
N LEU A 36 -1.07 -16.46 -6.17
CA LEU A 36 0.35 -16.14 -6.10
C LEU A 36 1.22 -17.35 -5.79
N GLN A 37 0.72 -18.34 -5.03
CA GLN A 37 1.47 -19.56 -4.73
C GLN A 37 2.11 -20.21 -5.96
N PRO A 38 1.36 -20.59 -7.01
CA PRO A 38 1.95 -21.15 -8.22
C PRO A 38 2.84 -20.15 -8.97
N TYR A 39 2.51 -18.86 -8.92
CA TYR A 39 3.20 -17.83 -9.69
C TYR A 39 4.62 -17.53 -9.19
N TYR A 40 4.85 -17.55 -7.88
CA TYR A 40 6.17 -17.29 -7.29
C TYR A 40 7.09 -18.50 -7.25
N HIS A 41 6.61 -19.68 -7.65
CA HIS A 41 7.45 -20.86 -7.77
C HIS A 41 8.47 -20.74 -8.92
N ASP A 42 8.19 -19.93 -9.94
CA ASP A 42 9.01 -19.78 -11.15
C ASP A 42 9.55 -18.35 -11.37
N ALA A 43 9.40 -17.48 -10.37
CA ALA A 43 9.61 -16.04 -10.53
C ALA A 43 11.09 -15.59 -10.44
N PRO A 44 11.61 -14.79 -11.40
CA PRO A 44 13.01 -14.36 -11.40
C PRO A 44 13.34 -13.17 -10.48
N TRP A 45 12.34 -12.50 -9.88
CA TRP A 45 12.50 -11.28 -9.05
C TRP A 45 12.64 -11.55 -7.55
N ILE A 46 13.11 -12.75 -7.18
CA ILE A 46 13.34 -13.19 -5.78
C ILE A 46 14.50 -12.40 -5.11
N GLU A 47 15.26 -11.60 -5.86
CA GLU A 47 16.34 -10.74 -5.35
C GLU A 47 15.85 -9.71 -4.31
N ASP A 48 14.59 -9.27 -4.38
CA ASP A 48 13.97 -8.41 -3.35
C ASP A 48 13.88 -9.09 -1.97
N LEU A 49 13.96 -10.43 -1.91
CA LEU A 49 14.04 -11.19 -0.65
C LEU A 49 15.34 -10.94 0.11
N LEU A 50 16.38 -10.45 -0.54
CA LEU A 50 17.73 -10.34 0.02
C LEU A 50 18.03 -8.97 0.61
N VAL A 51 17.27 -7.93 0.21
CA VAL A 51 17.37 -6.58 0.78
C VAL A 51 17.41 -6.58 2.32
N PRO A 52 16.64 -7.41 3.04
CA PRO A 52 16.60 -7.35 4.51
C PRO A 52 17.83 -8.01 5.15
N CYS A 53 18.50 -8.91 4.42
CA CYS A 53 19.69 -9.62 4.89
C CYS A 53 20.96 -8.76 4.85
N THR A 54 21.02 -7.71 4.03
CA THR A 54 22.20 -6.84 3.95
C THR A 54 22.33 -5.90 5.14
N GLY A 55 21.24 -5.67 5.88
CA GLY A 55 21.19 -4.72 6.99
C GLY A 55 21.40 -3.25 6.57
N ARG A 56 21.63 -2.99 5.28
CA ARG A 56 21.93 -1.69 4.68
C ARG A 56 20.87 -1.36 3.63
N PRO A 57 19.93 -0.44 3.93
CA PRO A 57 18.94 0.01 2.94
C PRO A 57 19.65 0.53 1.68
N GLY A 58 19.19 0.10 0.50
CA GLY A 58 19.77 0.52 -0.78
C GLY A 58 20.83 -0.42 -1.33
N TRP A 59 21.17 -1.49 -0.62
CA TRP A 59 22.21 -2.43 -1.01
C TRP A 59 21.66 -3.85 -1.06
N VAL A 60 21.99 -4.57 -2.15
CA VAL A 60 21.80 -6.02 -2.29
C VAL A 60 23.16 -6.68 -2.47
N PRO A 61 23.30 -7.97 -2.11
CA PRO A 61 24.49 -8.72 -2.51
C PRO A 61 24.52 -8.83 -4.04
N ASP A 62 25.71 -8.87 -4.63
CA ASP A 62 25.89 -9.03 -6.08
C ASP A 62 25.03 -10.20 -6.62
N PRO A 63 24.03 -9.93 -7.49
CA PRO A 63 23.13 -10.94 -8.03
C PRO A 63 23.85 -12.07 -8.77
N VAL A 64 24.99 -11.78 -9.41
CA VAL A 64 25.78 -12.80 -10.11
C VAL A 64 26.40 -13.76 -9.10
N ALA A 65 26.99 -13.21 -8.03
CA ALA A 65 27.56 -14.02 -6.95
C ALA A 65 26.50 -14.83 -6.21
N VAL A 66 25.33 -14.24 -5.94
CA VAL A 66 24.20 -14.93 -5.28
C VAL A 66 23.69 -16.08 -6.16
N LYS A 67 23.51 -15.85 -7.46
CA LYS A 67 23.03 -16.90 -8.39
C LYS A 67 24.00 -18.08 -8.47
N ALA A 68 25.29 -17.86 -8.24
CA ALA A 68 26.29 -18.93 -8.21
C ALA A 68 26.23 -19.80 -6.93
N LEU A 69 25.53 -19.37 -5.87
CA LEU A 69 25.49 -20.11 -4.60
C LEU A 69 24.66 -21.40 -4.71
N PRO A 70 25.19 -22.56 -4.28
CA PRO A 70 24.42 -23.79 -4.21
C PRO A 70 23.19 -23.68 -3.29
N GLN A 71 23.30 -22.90 -2.21
CA GLN A 71 22.20 -22.67 -1.27
C GLN A 71 21.08 -21.85 -1.91
N TRP A 72 21.43 -20.87 -2.77
CA TRP A 72 20.45 -20.08 -3.50
C TRP A 72 19.75 -20.93 -4.57
N GLN A 73 20.51 -21.74 -5.31
CA GLN A 73 19.93 -22.69 -6.26
C GLN A 73 19.03 -23.72 -5.58
N ALA A 74 19.41 -24.20 -4.40
CA ALA A 74 18.56 -25.09 -3.59
C ALA A 74 17.28 -24.39 -3.12
N PHE A 75 17.35 -23.10 -2.77
CA PHE A 75 16.20 -22.30 -2.37
C PHE A 75 15.24 -22.02 -3.55
N LEU A 76 15.79 -21.62 -4.71
CA LEU A 76 15.02 -21.45 -5.95
C LEU A 76 14.38 -22.76 -6.41
N ALA A 77 15.10 -23.87 -6.30
CA ALA A 77 14.58 -25.21 -6.57
C ALA A 77 13.69 -25.76 -5.45
N GLN A 78 13.40 -24.96 -4.42
CA GLN A 78 12.52 -25.28 -3.29
C GLN A 78 12.94 -26.54 -2.51
N LYS A 79 14.21 -26.90 -2.56
CA LYS A 79 14.80 -27.94 -1.72
C LYS A 79 14.97 -27.45 -0.29
N VAL A 80 15.02 -26.13 -0.09
CA VAL A 80 15.03 -25.47 1.23
C VAL A 80 13.99 -24.36 1.25
N GLU A 81 13.24 -24.26 2.35
CA GLU A 81 12.16 -23.27 2.52
C GLU A 81 12.68 -21.88 2.96
N TYR A 82 13.88 -21.87 3.53
CA TYR A 82 14.49 -20.69 4.14
C TYR A 82 15.88 -20.46 3.58
N PHE A 83 16.16 -19.21 3.19
CA PHE A 83 17.49 -18.79 2.78
C PHE A 83 18.17 -18.02 3.93
N PRO A 84 19.22 -18.58 4.56
CA PRO A 84 19.86 -17.93 5.69
C PRO A 84 20.63 -16.68 5.26
N CYS A 85 20.39 -15.55 5.92
CA CYS A 85 21.13 -14.32 5.64
C CYS A 85 22.66 -14.47 5.88
N SER A 86 23.09 -15.44 6.68
CA SER A 86 24.51 -15.76 6.86
C SER A 86 25.16 -16.33 5.60
N ALA A 87 24.40 -16.90 4.67
CA ALA A 87 24.91 -17.41 3.39
C ALA A 87 25.50 -16.32 2.49
N ILE A 88 25.04 -15.09 2.67
CA ILE A 88 25.45 -13.91 1.92
C ILE A 88 26.25 -12.91 2.77
N ALA A 89 26.60 -13.31 4.00
CA ALA A 89 27.43 -12.50 4.87
C ALA A 89 28.83 -12.35 4.27
N GLY A 90 29.28 -11.10 4.11
CA GLY A 90 30.60 -10.78 3.54
C GLY A 90 30.66 -10.78 2.01
N MET A 91 29.55 -10.99 1.30
CA MET A 91 29.52 -10.81 -0.15
C MET A 91 29.68 -9.34 -0.54
N PRO A 92 30.25 -9.06 -1.73
CA PRO A 92 30.25 -7.72 -2.27
C PRO A 92 28.81 -7.24 -2.41
N LEU A 93 28.53 -6.08 -1.82
CA LEU A 93 27.25 -5.42 -1.94
C LEU A 93 27.30 -4.46 -3.13
N ILE A 94 26.24 -4.47 -3.92
CA ILE A 94 26.02 -3.50 -4.98
C ILE A 94 24.88 -2.55 -4.58
N GLU A 95 24.99 -1.29 -4.98
CA GLU A 95 23.90 -0.34 -4.78
C GLU A 95 22.76 -0.71 -5.75
N ILE A 96 21.58 -0.92 -5.19
CA ILE A 96 20.36 -1.08 -5.96
C ILE A 96 20.08 0.32 -6.50
N GLY A 97 20.36 0.57 -7.77
CA GLY A 97 20.39 1.93 -8.33
C GLY A 97 19.06 2.71 -8.25
N ILE A 98 18.83 3.60 -9.22
CA ILE A 98 17.72 4.59 -9.20
C ILE A 98 16.32 3.98 -8.92
N SER A 99 16.10 2.69 -9.23
CA SER A 99 14.85 1.98 -8.93
C SER A 99 14.57 1.87 -7.41
N TRP A 100 15.58 1.63 -6.59
CA TRP A 100 15.40 1.52 -5.13
C TRP A 100 15.12 2.87 -4.49
N GLN A 101 15.87 3.90 -4.92
CA GLN A 101 15.69 5.26 -4.41
C GLN A 101 14.26 5.77 -4.64
N ARG A 102 13.61 5.32 -5.74
CA ARG A 102 12.22 5.66 -6.07
C ARG A 102 11.17 4.86 -5.29
N GLN A 103 11.54 3.76 -4.65
CA GLN A 103 10.62 2.80 -4.01
C GLN A 103 11.07 2.43 -2.59
N GLU A 104 11.76 3.35 -1.92
CA GLU A 104 12.42 3.09 -0.65
C GLU A 104 11.44 2.63 0.44
N TYR A 105 10.20 3.16 0.49
CA TYR A 105 9.24 2.72 1.50
C TYR A 105 8.73 1.30 1.24
N PHE A 106 8.58 0.90 -0.02
CA PHE A 106 8.24 -0.48 -0.36
C PHE A 106 9.34 -1.43 0.15
N HIS A 107 10.59 -1.16 -0.20
CA HIS A 107 11.72 -1.99 0.24
C HIS A 107 11.88 -2.00 1.77
N ARG A 108 11.66 -0.86 2.45
CA ARG A 108 11.68 -0.79 3.92
C ARG A 108 10.52 -1.56 4.57
N ALA A 109 9.33 -1.49 3.99
CA ALA A 109 8.15 -2.21 4.48
C ALA A 109 8.37 -3.73 4.35
N LEU A 110 8.81 -4.18 3.17
CA LEU A 110 9.16 -5.57 2.92
C LEU A 110 10.30 -6.05 3.83
N SER A 111 11.32 -5.21 4.03
CA SER A 111 12.43 -5.54 4.95
C SER A 111 11.99 -5.66 6.40
N SER A 112 11.11 -4.78 6.84
CA SER A 112 10.55 -4.84 8.18
C SER A 112 9.72 -6.11 8.36
N TRP A 113 8.97 -6.50 7.33
CA TRP A 113 8.21 -7.75 7.32
C TRP A 113 9.12 -8.98 7.44
N PHE A 114 10.19 -9.08 6.65
CA PHE A 114 11.11 -10.23 6.74
C PHE A 114 11.97 -10.27 8.00
N ARG A 115 12.13 -9.15 8.70
CA ARG A 115 12.71 -9.21 10.06
C ARG A 115 11.80 -9.93 11.05
N ILE A 116 10.48 -9.94 10.81
CA ILE A 116 9.49 -10.58 11.68
C ILE A 116 9.29 -12.04 11.30
N VAL A 117 9.08 -12.33 10.00
CA VAL A 117 8.71 -13.67 9.53
C VAL A 117 9.87 -14.47 8.90
N GLY A 118 11.01 -13.82 8.67
CA GLY A 118 12.14 -14.38 7.93
C GLY A 118 12.02 -14.21 6.40
N PRO A 119 13.15 -14.16 5.65
CA PRO A 119 13.17 -14.14 4.20
C PRO A 119 12.77 -15.50 3.61
N THR A 120 11.46 -15.70 3.40
CA THR A 120 10.89 -16.91 2.78
C THR A 120 9.96 -16.53 1.63
N ILE A 121 9.82 -17.41 0.65
CA ILE A 121 8.87 -17.21 -0.46
C ILE A 121 7.44 -17.06 0.07
N ASN A 122 7.04 -17.88 1.04
CA ASN A 122 5.72 -17.79 1.67
C ASN A 122 5.53 -16.49 2.47
N GLY A 123 6.59 -15.97 3.09
CA GLY A 123 6.59 -14.65 3.72
C GLY A 123 6.30 -13.53 2.71
N PHE A 124 6.93 -13.59 1.53
CA PHE A 124 6.70 -12.64 0.44
C PHE A 124 5.27 -12.72 -0.11
N ILE A 125 4.80 -13.94 -0.42
CA ILE A 125 3.42 -14.18 -0.86
C ILE A 125 2.43 -13.61 0.16
N THR A 126 2.71 -13.79 1.45
CA THR A 126 1.85 -13.26 2.53
C THR A 126 1.83 -11.74 2.54
N PHE A 127 2.98 -11.09 2.39
CA PHE A 127 3.07 -9.63 2.28
C PHE A 127 2.25 -9.11 1.08
N GLN A 128 2.49 -9.67 -0.11
CA GLN A 128 1.80 -9.27 -1.34
C GLN A 128 0.29 -9.51 -1.27
N SER A 129 -0.12 -10.64 -0.69
CA SER A 129 -1.53 -10.97 -0.46
C SER A 129 -2.18 -9.99 0.53
N GLY A 130 -1.41 -9.52 1.52
CA GLY A 130 -1.85 -8.48 2.46
C GLY A 130 -2.10 -7.14 1.76
N MET A 131 -1.25 -6.75 0.82
CA MET A 131 -1.41 -5.52 0.03
C MET A 131 -2.62 -5.61 -0.90
N PHE A 132 -2.85 -6.76 -1.53
CA PHE A 132 -4.07 -7.04 -2.27
C PHE A 132 -5.33 -6.98 -1.38
N ALA A 133 -5.26 -7.55 -0.19
CA ALA A 133 -6.35 -7.52 0.78
C ALA A 133 -6.71 -6.08 1.21
N MET A 134 -5.69 -5.26 1.44
CA MET A 134 -5.85 -3.83 1.73
C MET A 134 -6.52 -3.12 0.55
N THR A 135 -6.08 -3.35 -0.69
CA THR A 135 -6.71 -2.81 -1.91
C THR A 135 -8.18 -3.20 -1.97
N GLY A 136 -8.53 -4.48 -1.75
CA GLY A 136 -9.90 -4.96 -1.76
C GLY A 136 -10.80 -4.29 -0.71
N ALA A 137 -10.31 -4.18 0.52
CA ALA A 137 -11.04 -3.52 1.62
C ALA A 137 -11.30 -2.04 1.33
N ILE A 138 -10.29 -1.34 0.84
CA ILE A 138 -10.39 0.09 0.47
C ILE A 138 -11.35 0.27 -0.71
N ALA A 139 -11.27 -0.61 -1.73
CA ALA A 139 -12.19 -0.58 -2.86
C ALA A 139 -13.65 -0.74 -2.42
N TYR A 140 -13.93 -1.66 -1.49
CA TYR A 140 -15.26 -1.79 -0.89
C TYR A 140 -15.71 -0.50 -0.22
N LEU A 141 -14.87 0.08 0.65
CA LEU A 141 -15.20 1.33 1.35
C LEU A 141 -15.42 2.48 0.37
N MET A 142 -14.64 2.55 -0.72
CA MET A 142 -14.79 3.53 -1.79
C MET A 142 -16.12 3.39 -2.51
N PHE A 143 -16.48 2.19 -3.00
CA PHE A 143 -17.78 1.96 -3.62
C PHE A 143 -18.93 2.26 -2.67
N ARG A 144 -18.74 1.96 -1.38
CA ARG A 144 -19.73 2.23 -0.33
C ARG A 144 -19.99 3.72 -0.08
N LEU A 145 -19.16 4.62 -0.59
CA LEU A 145 -19.43 6.06 -0.54
C LEU A 145 -20.62 6.47 -1.41
N GLY A 146 -20.83 5.80 -2.55
CA GLY A 146 -21.88 6.15 -3.53
C GLY A 146 -22.94 5.07 -3.77
N MET A 147 -22.67 3.82 -3.42
CA MET A 147 -23.53 2.67 -3.75
C MET A 147 -24.12 2.03 -2.48
N TRP A 148 -25.23 1.30 -2.58
CA TRP A 148 -25.71 0.44 -1.49
C TRP A 148 -24.80 -0.79 -1.30
N ARG A 149 -24.94 -1.48 -0.15
CA ARG A 149 -24.01 -2.54 0.30
C ARG A 149 -23.85 -3.66 -0.72
N VAL A 150 -24.96 -4.14 -1.28
CA VAL A 150 -24.95 -5.28 -2.18
C VAL A 150 -24.22 -4.96 -3.48
N ILE A 151 -24.49 -3.80 -4.10
CA ILE A 151 -23.73 -3.39 -5.30
C ILE A 151 -22.26 -3.13 -4.95
N ALA A 152 -21.95 -2.50 -3.82
CA ALA A 152 -20.56 -2.28 -3.42
C ALA A 152 -19.79 -3.61 -3.28
N LEU A 153 -20.41 -4.62 -2.65
CA LEU A 153 -19.85 -5.97 -2.56
C LEU A 153 -19.70 -6.63 -3.94
N ALA A 154 -20.70 -6.50 -4.82
CA ALA A 154 -20.63 -7.06 -6.16
C ALA A 154 -19.50 -6.44 -6.99
N CYS A 155 -19.34 -5.11 -6.94
CA CYS A 155 -18.24 -4.40 -7.61
C CYS A 155 -16.88 -4.80 -7.03
N THR A 156 -16.76 -4.89 -5.70
CA THR A 156 -15.51 -5.35 -5.08
C THR A 156 -15.20 -6.80 -5.42
N ALA A 157 -16.21 -7.68 -5.47
CA ALA A 157 -16.02 -9.05 -5.91
C ALA A 157 -15.53 -9.09 -7.37
N GLY A 158 -16.14 -8.30 -8.27
CA GLY A 158 -15.65 -8.16 -9.65
C GLY A 158 -14.18 -7.74 -9.72
N LEU A 159 -13.74 -6.84 -8.83
CA LEU A 159 -12.33 -6.43 -8.74
C LEU A 159 -11.43 -7.56 -8.19
N VAL A 160 -11.81 -8.18 -7.08
CA VAL A 160 -11.02 -9.22 -6.38
C VAL A 160 -10.83 -10.46 -7.24
N TRP A 161 -11.84 -10.86 -8.02
CA TRP A 161 -11.76 -12.01 -8.93
C TRP A 161 -11.36 -11.64 -10.36
N SER A 162 -11.03 -10.38 -10.64
CA SER A 162 -10.61 -9.97 -11.98
C SER A 162 -9.26 -10.61 -12.34
N PRO A 163 -9.16 -11.34 -13.47
CA PRO A 163 -7.89 -11.89 -13.93
C PRO A 163 -6.82 -10.82 -14.15
N LEU A 164 -7.23 -9.60 -14.54
CA LEU A 164 -6.31 -8.48 -14.73
C LEU A 164 -5.70 -8.02 -13.40
N GLN A 165 -6.52 -7.92 -12.34
CA GLN A 165 -6.04 -7.55 -11.00
C GLN A 165 -5.12 -8.63 -10.41
N LEU A 166 -5.48 -9.90 -10.58
CA LEU A 166 -4.69 -11.03 -10.10
C LEU A 166 -3.33 -11.11 -10.81
N ARG A 167 -3.30 -10.93 -12.15
CA ARG A 167 -2.03 -10.84 -12.91
C ARG A 167 -1.18 -9.65 -12.46
N ALA A 168 -1.80 -8.49 -12.26
CA ALA A 168 -1.07 -7.30 -11.78
C ALA A 168 -0.45 -7.54 -10.40
N THR A 169 -1.10 -8.32 -9.52
CA THR A 169 -0.59 -8.66 -8.19
C THR A 169 0.65 -9.56 -8.25
N GLY A 170 0.85 -10.28 -9.36
CA GLY A 170 2.09 -11.01 -9.65
C GLY A 170 3.29 -10.11 -9.96
N LEU A 171 3.10 -8.80 -10.07
CA LEU A 171 4.15 -7.79 -10.28
C LEU A 171 4.24 -6.86 -9.05
N PRO A 172 4.96 -7.25 -7.99
CA PRO A 172 5.01 -6.54 -6.69
C PRO A 172 5.28 -5.05 -6.84
N ILE A 173 6.39 -4.74 -7.49
CA ILE A 173 6.88 -3.37 -7.73
C ILE A 173 5.82 -2.50 -8.44
N GLU A 174 4.97 -3.09 -9.27
CA GLU A 174 3.91 -2.36 -9.96
C GLU A 174 2.59 -2.32 -9.19
N TYR A 175 2.29 -3.34 -8.39
CA TYR A 175 1.01 -3.46 -7.71
C TYR A 175 0.93 -2.64 -6.41
N GLU A 176 2.04 -2.50 -5.71
CA GLU A 176 2.11 -1.95 -4.35
C GLU A 176 1.64 -0.48 -4.23
N LYS A 177 1.50 0.23 -5.35
CA LYS A 177 0.88 1.56 -5.41
C LYS A 177 -0.65 1.54 -5.26
N ALA A 178 -1.31 0.43 -5.60
CA ALA A 178 -2.77 0.32 -5.68
C ALA A 178 -3.50 0.70 -4.37
N PRO A 179 -3.13 0.17 -3.18
CA PRO A 179 -3.87 0.48 -1.96
C PRO A 179 -3.77 1.97 -1.61
N TRP A 180 -2.62 2.61 -1.88
CA TRP A 180 -2.39 4.01 -1.57
C TRP A 180 -3.18 4.97 -2.47
N ILE A 181 -3.20 4.68 -3.78
CA ILE A 181 -4.00 5.46 -4.74
C ILE A 181 -5.48 5.34 -4.39
N LEU A 182 -5.98 4.12 -4.17
CA LEU A 182 -7.38 3.92 -3.81
C LEU A 182 -7.72 4.55 -2.46
N ALA A 183 -6.82 4.50 -1.47
CA ALA A 183 -7.04 5.16 -0.18
C ALA A 183 -7.18 6.67 -0.34
N ALA A 184 -6.27 7.30 -1.10
CA ALA A 184 -6.32 8.73 -1.37
C ALA A 184 -7.63 9.12 -2.07
N VAL A 185 -8.06 8.39 -3.10
CA VAL A 185 -9.32 8.63 -3.82
C VAL A 185 -10.53 8.42 -2.92
N ALA A 186 -10.58 7.33 -2.15
CA ALA A 186 -11.68 7.06 -1.21
C ALA A 186 -11.79 8.18 -0.17
N LEU A 187 -10.67 8.64 0.39
CA LEU A 187 -10.64 9.72 1.37
C LEU A 187 -11.04 11.06 0.76
N CYS A 188 -10.72 11.33 -0.51
CA CYS A 188 -11.27 12.48 -1.25
C CYS A 188 -12.80 12.41 -1.30
N GLY A 189 -13.38 11.26 -1.62
CA GLY A 189 -14.83 11.06 -1.58
C GLY A 189 -15.43 11.26 -0.18
N VAL A 190 -14.72 10.85 0.88
CA VAL A 190 -15.11 11.11 2.28
C VAL A 190 -15.12 12.61 2.59
N VAL A 191 -14.12 13.38 2.12
CA VAL A 191 -14.07 14.84 2.29
C VAL A 191 -15.31 15.47 1.66
N VAL A 192 -15.61 15.16 0.40
CA VAL A 192 -16.78 15.70 -0.31
C VAL A 192 -18.08 15.36 0.42
N ARG A 193 -18.24 14.10 0.83
CA ARG A 193 -19.45 13.65 1.55
C ARG A 193 -19.61 14.31 2.92
N ARG A 194 -18.53 14.47 3.68
CA ARG A 194 -18.57 15.11 5.01
C ARG A 194 -18.82 16.61 4.90
N ASP A 195 -18.34 17.27 3.85
CA ASP A 195 -18.62 18.68 3.64
C ASP A 195 -20.11 18.93 3.40
N ALA A 196 -20.75 18.11 2.57
CA ALA A 196 -22.19 18.15 2.36
C ALA A 196 -23.00 17.96 3.65
N GLN A 197 -22.43 17.27 4.66
CA GLN A 197 -23.03 17.03 5.97
C GLN A 197 -22.63 18.06 7.03
N GLY A 198 -21.84 19.09 6.68
CA GLY A 198 -21.34 20.09 7.64
C GLY A 198 -20.36 19.53 8.69
N LYS A 199 -19.78 18.34 8.46
CA LYS A 199 -18.88 17.68 9.41
C LYS A 199 -17.44 18.20 9.27
N SER A 200 -16.61 17.86 10.25
CA SER A 200 -15.19 18.15 10.21
C SER A 200 -14.49 17.44 9.03
N LEU A 201 -13.63 18.20 8.34
CA LEU A 201 -12.89 17.77 7.15
C LEU A 201 -11.40 17.51 7.42
N TRP A 202 -10.85 18.02 8.53
CA TRP A 202 -9.40 17.99 8.76
C TRP A 202 -8.86 16.56 8.78
N ALA A 203 -9.57 15.63 9.44
CA ALA A 203 -9.13 14.24 9.57
C ALA A 203 -9.07 13.50 8.22
N PRO A 204 -10.13 13.45 7.39
CA PRO A 204 -10.06 12.79 6.10
C PRO A 204 -9.13 13.52 5.11
N ALA A 205 -9.01 14.84 5.19
CA ALA A 205 -8.09 15.62 4.35
C ALA A 205 -6.61 15.33 4.69
N LEU A 206 -6.28 15.30 5.99
CA LEU A 206 -4.96 14.91 6.47
C LEU A 206 -4.66 13.46 6.07
N ALA A 207 -5.62 12.55 6.28
CA ALA A 207 -5.48 11.15 5.91
C ALA A 207 -5.29 10.97 4.39
N SER A 208 -5.97 11.73 3.54
CA SER A 208 -5.77 11.66 2.08
C SER A 208 -4.37 12.12 1.69
N GLY A 209 -3.86 13.19 2.33
CA GLY A 209 -2.49 13.65 2.12
C GLY A 209 -1.46 12.63 2.57
N LEU A 210 -1.66 12.01 3.74
CA LEU A 210 -0.79 10.93 4.24
C LEU A 210 -0.80 9.72 3.32
N ALA A 211 -1.98 9.28 2.85
CA ALA A 211 -2.08 8.14 1.93
C ALA A 211 -1.34 8.41 0.61
N ALA A 212 -1.48 9.60 0.04
CA ALA A 212 -0.72 9.99 -1.15
C ALA A 212 0.79 10.10 -0.86
N GLY A 213 1.18 10.75 0.24
CA GLY A 213 2.58 10.92 0.64
C GLY A 213 3.30 9.60 0.89
N PHE A 214 2.72 8.71 1.70
CA PHE A 214 3.26 7.36 1.91
C PHE A 214 3.32 6.57 0.62
N GLY A 215 2.27 6.65 -0.20
CA GLY A 215 2.24 5.97 -1.48
C GLY A 215 3.34 6.42 -2.45
N ILE A 216 3.75 7.71 -2.42
CA ILE A 216 4.87 8.20 -3.24
C ILE A 216 6.17 7.44 -2.93
N GLY A 217 6.41 7.08 -1.67
CA GLY A 217 7.59 6.30 -1.30
C GLY A 217 7.50 4.81 -1.63
N PHE A 218 6.30 4.29 -1.87
CA PHE A 218 6.13 2.98 -2.50
C PHE A 218 6.37 3.07 -4.01
N LYS A 219 5.81 4.11 -4.64
CA LYS A 219 5.99 4.38 -6.07
C LYS A 219 5.68 5.82 -6.42
N THR A 220 6.55 6.44 -7.22
CA THR A 220 6.41 7.84 -7.64
C THR A 220 5.11 8.14 -8.41
N ASP A 221 4.53 7.15 -9.11
CA ASP A 221 3.26 7.32 -9.82
C ASP A 221 2.10 7.74 -8.92
N VAL A 222 2.17 7.42 -7.61
CA VAL A 222 1.15 7.84 -6.63
C VAL A 222 1.10 9.36 -6.48
N MET A 223 2.14 10.08 -6.91
CA MET A 223 2.15 11.54 -6.95
C MET A 223 0.97 12.11 -7.74
N ALA A 224 0.42 11.36 -8.71
CA ALA A 224 -0.81 11.74 -9.43
C ALA A 224 -2.04 11.90 -8.51
N ALA A 225 -2.06 11.28 -7.32
CA ALA A 225 -3.13 11.43 -6.33
C ALA A 225 -3.05 12.77 -5.57
N VAL A 226 -1.90 13.44 -5.52
CA VAL A 226 -1.72 14.74 -4.86
C VAL A 226 -2.55 15.85 -5.50
N PRO A 227 -2.45 16.13 -6.83
CA PRO A 227 -3.27 17.16 -7.45
C PRO A 227 -4.76 16.82 -7.37
N LEU A 228 -5.13 15.54 -7.39
CA LEU A 228 -6.52 15.11 -7.18
C LEU A 228 -7.03 15.47 -5.77
N ALA A 229 -6.23 15.22 -4.72
CA ALA A 229 -6.58 15.56 -3.35
C ALA A 229 -6.69 17.08 -3.14
N LEU A 230 -5.74 17.84 -3.71
CA LEU A 230 -5.77 19.30 -3.69
C LEU A 230 -6.96 19.86 -4.47
N ALA A 231 -7.24 19.35 -5.67
CA ALA A 231 -8.41 19.73 -6.46
C ALA A 231 -9.71 19.41 -5.71
N THR A 232 -9.74 18.28 -4.98
CA THR A 232 -10.89 17.91 -4.15
C THR A 232 -11.19 18.98 -3.11
N THR A 233 -10.19 19.41 -2.32
CA THR A 233 -10.40 20.45 -1.32
C THR A 233 -10.61 21.82 -1.95
N LEU A 234 -9.92 22.13 -3.04
CA LEU A 234 -9.97 23.44 -3.70
C LEU A 234 -11.20 23.66 -4.58
N ILE A 235 -11.89 22.62 -5.04
CA ILE A 235 -13.02 22.79 -5.96
C ILE A 235 -14.33 22.33 -5.30
N PHE A 236 -14.32 21.20 -4.59
CA PHE A 236 -15.55 20.54 -4.16
C PHE A 236 -16.01 20.89 -2.74
N VAL A 237 -15.15 21.52 -1.93
CA VAL A 237 -15.55 22.04 -0.59
C VAL A 237 -16.30 23.36 -0.76
N ARG A 238 -17.54 23.41 -0.25
CA ARG A 238 -18.50 24.52 -0.46
C ARG A 238 -17.99 25.87 0.04
N ARG A 239 -18.26 26.93 -0.74
CA ARG A 239 -18.11 28.36 -0.39
C ARG A 239 -19.41 28.92 0.21
N ASN A 240 -19.80 28.47 1.40
CA ASN A 240 -20.78 29.22 2.21
C ASN A 240 -20.04 30.32 3.03
N PRO A 241 -20.72 31.30 3.65
CA PRO A 241 -20.09 32.15 4.65
C PRO A 241 -19.47 31.28 5.76
N GLY A 242 -18.14 31.37 5.94
CA GLY A 242 -17.33 30.44 6.77
C GLY A 242 -16.72 29.24 6.03
N GLY A 243 -17.02 29.06 4.75
CA GLY A 243 -16.50 27.95 3.90
C GLY A 243 -15.06 28.14 3.45
N SER A 244 -14.60 29.39 3.27
CA SER A 244 -13.22 29.68 2.86
C SER A 244 -12.18 29.21 3.89
N SER A 245 -12.46 29.34 5.19
CA SER A 245 -11.57 28.85 6.25
C SER A 245 -11.55 27.32 6.32
N ARG A 246 -12.71 26.66 6.17
CA ARG A 246 -12.81 25.18 6.12
C ARG A 246 -12.04 24.62 4.91
N LYS A 247 -12.17 25.28 3.77
CA LYS A 247 -11.44 24.96 2.54
C LYS A 247 -9.93 25.11 2.72
N ALA A 248 -9.49 26.26 3.25
CA ALA A 248 -8.08 26.51 3.54
C ALA A 248 -7.51 25.46 4.51
N LEU A 249 -8.23 25.17 5.61
CA LEU A 249 -7.84 24.15 6.58
C LEU A 249 -7.73 22.77 5.93
N ALA A 250 -8.72 22.34 5.15
CA ALA A 250 -8.67 21.04 4.47
C ALA A 250 -7.48 20.96 3.51
N THR A 251 -7.23 22.00 2.70
CA THR A 251 -6.07 22.05 1.80
C THR A 251 -4.75 22.01 2.57
N LEU A 252 -4.62 22.78 3.66
CA LEU A 252 -3.44 22.74 4.51
C LEU A 252 -3.23 21.37 5.14
N CYS A 253 -4.30 20.68 5.55
CA CYS A 253 -4.22 19.31 6.03
C CYS A 253 -3.74 18.34 4.95
N VAL A 254 -4.20 18.47 3.70
CA VAL A 254 -3.69 17.66 2.58
C VAL A 254 -2.20 17.91 2.39
N ILE A 255 -1.78 19.17 2.29
CA ILE A 255 -0.37 19.57 2.11
C ILE A 255 0.49 19.02 3.25
N ALA A 256 0.05 19.22 4.50
CA ALA A 256 0.75 18.70 5.67
C ALA A 256 0.86 17.18 5.64
N GLY A 257 -0.22 16.47 5.27
CA GLY A 257 -0.21 15.02 5.13
C GLY A 257 0.78 14.55 4.06
N VAL A 258 0.82 15.20 2.89
CA VAL A 258 1.79 14.88 1.83
C VAL A 258 3.22 15.16 2.29
N ALA A 259 3.46 16.29 2.94
CA ALA A 259 4.78 16.66 3.44
C ALA A 259 5.28 15.69 4.51
N ILE A 260 4.43 15.30 5.46
CA ILE A 260 4.74 14.33 6.52
C ILE A 260 4.96 12.94 5.92
N GLY A 261 4.05 12.50 5.06
CA GLY A 261 4.04 11.14 4.53
C GLY A 261 5.08 10.89 3.44
N GLY A 262 5.39 11.89 2.60
CA GLY A 262 6.21 11.71 1.40
C GLY A 262 7.22 12.82 1.13
N GLY A 263 7.35 13.82 2.01
CA GLY A 263 8.24 14.97 1.78
C GLY A 263 9.70 14.59 1.57
N THR A 264 10.19 13.56 2.28
CA THR A 264 11.56 13.04 2.08
C THR A 264 11.76 12.42 0.69
N MET A 265 10.74 11.71 0.19
CA MET A 265 10.77 11.09 -1.15
C MET A 265 10.65 12.12 -2.26
N ILE A 266 9.78 13.12 -2.09
CA ILE A 266 9.64 14.23 -3.03
C ILE A 266 10.96 15.00 -3.08
N TYR A 267 11.56 15.31 -1.93
CA TYR A 267 12.85 15.99 -1.89
C TYR A 267 13.92 15.22 -2.66
N ARG A 268 14.07 13.92 -2.40
CA ARG A 268 15.06 13.07 -3.08
C ARG A 268 14.83 12.97 -4.59
N ASN A 269 13.59 12.78 -5.03
CA ASN A 269 13.27 12.59 -6.45
C ASN A 269 13.41 13.87 -7.29
N PHE A 270 13.18 15.06 -6.72
CA PHE A 270 13.17 16.33 -7.48
C PHE A 270 14.35 17.25 -7.17
N PHE A 271 14.92 17.15 -5.97
CA PHE A 271 15.93 18.07 -5.45
C PHE A 271 17.17 17.36 -4.90
N GLY A 272 17.15 16.02 -4.83
CA GLY A 272 18.31 15.23 -4.45
C GLY A 272 19.43 15.37 -5.48
N PRO A 273 20.70 15.18 -5.09
CA PRO A 273 21.77 15.05 -6.07
C PRO A 273 21.37 13.95 -7.05
N ALA A 274 21.32 14.26 -8.35
CA ALA A 274 21.10 13.25 -9.37
C ALA A 274 22.19 12.19 -9.17
N GLY A 275 21.80 10.99 -8.74
CA GLY A 275 22.72 9.88 -8.57
C GLY A 275 23.50 9.67 -9.88
N SER A 276 24.82 9.78 -9.78
CA SER A 276 25.78 9.42 -10.82
C SER A 276 25.89 7.90 -10.91
#